data_AF-A0A2B7WNM4-F1
#
_entry.id   AF-A0A2B7WNM4-F1
#
_cell.length_a   1.000
_cell.length_b   1.000
_cell.length_c   1.000
_cell.angle_alpha   90.00
_cell.angle_beta   90.00
_cell.angle_gamma   90.00
#
_symmetry.space_group_name_H-M   'P 1'
#
loop_
_entity.id
_entity.type
_entity.pdbx_description
1 polymer ?
#
loop_
_entity_poly.entity_id
_entity_poly.type
_entity_poly.pdbx_seq_one_letter_code
_entity_poly.pdbx_strand_id
1 'polypeptide(L)'
;MALSTIVLNGSMSDVVLVAVGIAFCYAIVRFVQVRLSRLDIPQPPHSFWFGHLGVVRKFNKAYPPDAAIHHLKNSISREYNLPDIYYLDLWPLIPPTVVVCSPELAAQVTTEQSCPKSPEIEKFLSPFLGKSNIISLNGKKWKELHAVFAPAFAPAYLRTLTDGMVDEVQLYRDKLSQLANSHAEFSMAKLTSI
;
A
#
# COMPACT_ATOMS: atom_id res chain seq x y z
N MET A 1 -35.42 5.63 23.88
CA MET A 1 -36.46 6.59 24.30
C MET A 1 -35.91 7.97 24.61
N ALA A 2 -34.79 8.13 25.35
CA ALA A 2 -34.23 9.45 25.65
C ALA A 2 -33.53 10.14 24.45
N LEU A 3 -32.75 9.39 23.66
CA LEU A 3 -32.04 9.93 22.48
C LEU A 3 -32.99 10.45 21.38
N SER A 4 -34.14 9.79 21.18
CA SER A 4 -35.15 10.20 20.21
C SER A 4 -35.82 11.53 20.58
N THR A 5 -35.97 11.83 21.88
CA THR A 5 -36.62 13.06 22.35
C THR A 5 -35.69 14.27 22.27
N ILE A 6 -34.38 14.08 22.49
CA ILE A 6 -33.37 15.14 22.35
C ILE A 6 -33.15 15.52 20.87
N VAL A 7 -33.21 14.55 19.95
CA VAL A 7 -33.07 14.83 18.51
C VAL A 7 -34.29 15.56 17.93
N LEU A 8 -35.48 15.34 18.51
CA LEU A 8 -36.72 15.97 18.03
C LEU A 8 -37.01 17.34 18.69
N ASN A 9 -36.55 17.59 19.92
CA ASN A 9 -36.89 18.79 20.70
C ASN A 9 -35.68 19.55 21.29
N GLY A 10 -34.44 19.09 21.06
CA GLY A 10 -33.22 19.69 21.63
C GLY A 10 -32.70 20.89 20.83
N SER A 11 -31.92 21.75 21.49
CA SER A 11 -31.17 22.81 20.81
C SER A 11 -30.17 22.19 19.84
N MET A 12 -29.79 22.92 18.78
CA MET A 12 -28.75 22.47 17.84
C MET A 12 -27.45 22.07 18.56
N SER A 13 -27.16 22.71 19.71
CA SER A 13 -26.04 22.37 20.59
C SER A 13 -26.15 20.98 21.24
N ASP A 14 -27.35 20.57 21.65
CA ASP A 14 -27.59 19.26 22.27
C ASP A 14 -27.40 18.13 21.26
N VAL A 15 -27.89 18.33 20.03
CA VAL A 15 -27.74 17.37 18.92
C VAL A 15 -26.25 17.19 18.57
N VAL A 16 -25.49 18.28 18.49
CA VAL A 16 -24.04 18.22 18.23
C VAL A 16 -23.31 17.50 19.36
N LEU A 17 -23.63 17.78 20.62
CA LEU A 17 -23.01 17.13 21.78
C LEU A 17 -23.25 15.62 21.77
N VAL A 18 -24.48 15.19 21.48
CA VAL A 18 -24.83 13.76 21.35
C VAL A 18 -24.09 13.12 20.18
N ALA A 19 -24.02 13.77 19.02
CA ALA A 19 -23.31 13.25 17.86
C ALA A 19 -21.80 13.09 18.12
N VAL A 20 -21.17 14.08 18.77
CA VAL A 20 -19.77 14.01 19.19
C VAL A 20 -19.56 12.89 20.21
N GLY A 21 -20.46 12.74 21.18
CA GLY A 21 -20.41 11.66 22.16
C GLY A 21 -20.48 10.28 21.50
N ILE A 22 -21.39 10.08 20.54
CA ILE A 22 -21.51 8.83 19.77
C ILE A 22 -20.24 8.57 18.95
N ALA A 23 -19.72 9.59 18.25
CA ALA A 23 -18.51 9.46 17.44
C ALA A 23 -17.28 9.11 18.31
N PHE A 24 -17.17 9.70 19.50
CA PHE A 24 -16.12 9.41 20.47
C PHE A 24 -16.23 7.98 21.01
N CYS A 25 -17.42 7.55 21.42
CA CYS A 25 -17.66 6.17 21.84
C CYS A 25 -17.34 5.17 20.73
N TYR A 26 -17.75 5.46 19.49
CA TYR A 26 -17.41 4.64 18.32
C TYR A 26 -15.90 4.57 18.11
N ALA A 27 -15.20 5.71 18.20
CA ALA A 27 -13.74 5.75 18.06
C ALA A 27 -13.03 4.92 19.14
N ILE A 28 -13.45 5.00 20.40
CA ILE A 28 -12.91 4.18 21.49
C ILE A 28 -13.18 2.70 21.23
N VAL A 29 -14.42 2.33 20.90
CA VAL A 29 -14.78 0.93 20.65
C VAL A 29 -13.97 0.39 19.48
N ARG A 30 -13.82 1.15 18.38
CA ARG A 30 -13.00 0.75 17.24
C ARG A 30 -11.53 0.65 17.59
N PHE A 31 -11.01 1.59 18.37
CA PHE A 31 -9.63 1.56 18.87
C PHE A 31 -9.37 0.26 19.65
N VAL A 32 -10.19 -0.01 20.66
CA VAL A 32 -10.06 -1.20 21.52
C VAL A 32 -10.25 -2.48 20.69
N GLN A 33 -11.23 -2.52 19.80
CA GLN A 33 -11.44 -3.66 18.90
C GLN A 33 -10.20 -3.94 18.05
N VAL A 34 -9.64 -2.93 17.38
CA VAL A 34 -8.45 -3.12 16.54
C VAL A 34 -7.28 -3.64 17.39
N ARG A 35 -7.01 -3.02 18.54
CA ARG A 35 -5.89 -3.38 19.41
C ARG A 35 -6.01 -4.77 20.04
N LEU A 36 -7.22 -5.20 20.38
CA LEU A 36 -7.45 -6.50 21.01
C LEU A 36 -7.71 -7.64 20.02
N SER A 37 -8.12 -7.34 18.78
CA SER A 37 -8.60 -8.37 17.84
C SER A 37 -7.55 -9.42 17.43
N ARG A 38 -6.26 -9.18 17.67
CA ARG A 38 -5.16 -9.93 17.05
C ARG A 38 -3.92 -10.09 17.96
N LEU A 39 -4.12 -10.24 19.27
CA LEU A 39 -2.99 -10.43 20.20
C LEU A 39 -2.31 -11.81 20.05
N ASP A 40 -3.06 -12.85 19.68
CA ASP A 40 -2.60 -14.25 19.69
C ASP A 40 -2.01 -14.74 18.37
N ILE A 41 -1.77 -13.86 17.39
CA ILE A 41 -1.17 -14.24 16.11
C ILE A 41 0.29 -13.79 16.02
N PRO A 42 1.14 -14.47 15.22
CA PRO A 42 2.53 -14.09 15.07
C PRO A 42 2.69 -12.63 14.65
N GLN A 43 3.38 -11.85 15.47
CA GLN A 43 3.59 -10.41 15.27
C GLN A 43 4.86 -9.95 16.01
N PRO A 44 5.50 -8.86 15.56
CA PRO A 44 6.58 -8.25 16.33
C PRO A 44 6.04 -7.64 17.65
N PRO A 45 6.92 -7.16 18.56
CA PRO A 45 6.47 -6.54 19.81
C PRO A 45 5.41 -5.45 19.59
N HIS A 46 4.23 -5.67 20.15
CA HIS A 46 3.06 -4.80 19.98
C HIS A 46 2.91 -3.83 21.15
N SER A 47 2.57 -2.58 20.83
CA SER A 47 2.17 -1.57 21.81
C SER A 47 0.66 -1.39 21.79
N PHE A 48 0.01 -1.45 22.96
CA PHE A 48 -1.42 -1.19 23.06
C PHE A 48 -1.84 0.17 22.46
N TRP A 49 -1.05 1.22 22.72
CA TRP A 49 -1.37 2.56 22.22
C TRP A 49 -0.99 2.77 20.75
N PHE A 50 0.19 2.31 20.37
CA PHE A 50 0.80 2.65 19.07
C PHE A 50 0.84 1.50 18.06
N GLY A 51 0.31 0.32 18.39
CA GLY A 51 0.46 -0.88 17.57
C GLY A 51 1.94 -1.17 17.31
N HIS A 52 2.31 -1.29 16.04
CA HIS A 52 3.68 -1.50 15.59
C HIS A 52 4.34 -0.22 15.02
N LEU A 53 3.76 0.96 15.21
CA LEU A 53 4.36 2.21 14.72
C LEU A 53 5.77 2.45 15.29
N GLY A 54 6.01 2.07 16.55
CA GLY A 54 7.34 2.13 17.16
C GLY A 54 8.35 1.19 16.50
N VAL A 55 7.92 -0.04 16.19
CA VAL A 55 8.72 -1.03 15.46
C VAL A 55 9.06 -0.51 14.07
N VAL A 56 8.04 -0.07 13.31
CA VAL A 56 8.25 0.50 11.98
C VAL A 56 9.19 1.70 12.04
N ARG A 57 9.04 2.61 13.01
CA ARG A 57 9.95 3.75 13.18
C ARG A 57 11.39 3.33 13.46
N LYS A 58 11.62 2.29 14.28
CA LYS A 58 12.98 1.77 14.56
C LYS A 58 13.68 1.41 13.26
N PHE A 59 13.04 0.61 12.42
CA PHE A 59 13.66 0.14 11.18
C PHE A 59 13.63 1.20 10.07
N ASN A 60 12.58 2.02 9.96
CA ASN A 60 12.52 3.08 8.95
C ASN A 60 13.69 4.08 9.08
N LYS A 61 14.22 4.27 10.30
CA LYS A 61 15.44 5.07 10.53
C LYS A 61 16.73 4.44 9.99
N ALA A 62 16.74 3.12 9.80
CA ALA A 62 17.89 2.39 9.29
C ALA A 62 17.94 2.36 7.75
N TYR A 63 16.87 2.83 7.08
CA TYR A 63 16.77 2.87 5.63
C TYR A 63 16.83 4.30 5.09
N PRO A 64 17.31 4.48 3.84
CA PRO A 64 17.11 5.72 3.10
C PRO A 64 15.62 6.08 3.02
N PRO A 65 15.25 7.38 2.98
CA PRO A 65 13.86 7.82 2.92
C PRO A 65 13.04 7.29 1.74
N ASP A 66 13.71 6.91 0.64
CA ASP A 66 13.14 6.39 -0.60
C ASP A 66 13.15 4.85 -0.68
N ALA A 67 13.58 4.16 0.39
CA ALA A 67 13.60 2.71 0.40
C ALA A 67 12.19 2.12 0.32
N ALA A 68 12.04 1.08 -0.51
CA ALA A 68 10.77 0.36 -0.62
C ALA A 68 10.36 -0.26 0.73
N ILE A 69 9.11 -0.04 1.13
CA ILE A 69 8.53 -0.51 2.41
C ILE A 69 8.62 -2.04 2.60
N HIS A 70 8.83 -2.79 1.52
CA HIS A 70 9.02 -4.24 1.58
C HIS A 70 10.36 -4.63 2.24
N HIS A 71 11.42 -3.84 2.07
CA HIS A 71 12.71 -4.10 2.73
C HIS A 71 12.58 -4.00 4.25
N LEU A 72 11.88 -2.97 4.71
CA LEU A 72 11.52 -2.77 6.11
C LEU A 72 10.81 -4.01 6.70
N LYS A 73 9.80 -4.53 6.00
CA LYS A 73 9.03 -5.71 6.44
C LYS A 73 9.88 -6.96 6.54
N ASN A 74 10.80 -7.17 5.61
CA ASN A 74 11.72 -8.31 5.65
C ASN A 74 12.69 -8.21 6.84
N SER A 75 13.18 -7.02 7.16
CA SER A 75 14.07 -6.82 8.31
C SER A 75 13.36 -7.00 9.66
N ILE A 76 12.09 -6.57 9.77
CA ILE A 76 11.26 -6.84 10.94
C ILE A 76 11.10 -8.35 11.15
N SER A 77 10.79 -9.10 10.08
CA SER A 77 10.65 -10.57 10.16
C SER A 77 11.91 -11.24 10.67
N ARG A 78 13.07 -10.86 10.12
CA ARG A 78 14.36 -11.46 10.50
C ARG A 78 14.77 -11.15 11.94
N GLU A 79 14.66 -9.89 12.37
CA GLU A 79 15.05 -9.47 13.72
C GLU A 79 14.26 -10.21 14.80
N TYR A 80 12.95 -10.35 14.61
CA TYR A 80 12.06 -10.96 15.60
C TYR A 80 11.82 -12.45 15.34
N ASN A 81 12.56 -13.06 14.41
CA ASN A 81 12.44 -14.46 14.02
C ASN A 81 10.97 -14.86 13.76
N LEU A 82 10.26 -14.02 13.00
CA LEU A 82 8.85 -14.22 12.69
C LEU A 82 8.67 -15.30 11.61
N PRO A 83 7.55 -16.04 11.62
CA PRO A 83 7.22 -16.96 10.55
C PRO A 83 6.96 -16.22 9.23
N ASP A 84 6.86 -17.00 8.14
CA ASP A 84 6.62 -16.48 6.78
C ASP A 84 5.30 -15.73 6.61
N ILE A 85 4.42 -15.78 7.61
CA ILE A 85 3.19 -15.01 7.68
C ILE A 85 3.05 -14.38 9.07
N TYR A 86 3.01 -13.05 9.13
CA TYR A 86 2.88 -12.34 10.39
C TYR A 86 2.01 -11.09 10.26
N TYR A 87 1.52 -10.60 11.39
CA TYR A 87 0.60 -9.48 11.45
C TYR A 87 1.32 -8.17 11.77
N LEU A 88 0.85 -7.10 11.14
CA LEU A 88 1.35 -5.74 11.31
C LEU A 88 0.21 -4.74 11.42
N ASP A 89 -0.11 -4.38 12.66
CA ASP A 89 -0.96 -3.26 13.05
C ASP A 89 -0.24 -1.90 12.97
N LEU A 90 -0.59 -1.09 11.96
CA LEU A 90 -0.15 0.30 11.80
C LEU A 90 -1.30 1.30 11.93
N TRP A 91 -2.42 0.87 12.51
CA TRP A 91 -3.57 1.72 12.69
C TRP A 91 -3.23 2.85 13.69
N PRO A 92 -3.66 4.10 13.46
CA PRO A 92 -4.65 4.54 12.45
C PRO A 92 -4.08 4.95 11.08
N LEU A 93 -2.77 4.87 10.85
CA LEU A 93 -2.17 5.36 9.61
C LEU A 93 -2.51 4.48 8.41
N ILE A 94 -2.43 3.17 8.61
CA ILE A 94 -2.74 2.15 7.59
C ILE A 94 -3.62 1.11 8.26
N PRO A 95 -4.66 0.57 7.58
CA PRO A 95 -5.41 -0.56 8.10
C PRO A 95 -4.46 -1.70 8.50
N PRO A 96 -4.75 -2.48 9.54
CA PRO A 96 -3.90 -3.60 9.91
C PRO A 96 -3.73 -4.58 8.75
N THR A 97 -2.51 -5.05 8.54
CA THR A 97 -2.14 -5.90 7.40
C THR A 97 -1.49 -7.19 7.85
N VAL A 98 -1.58 -8.21 7.00
CA VAL A 98 -0.77 -9.42 7.11
C VAL A 98 0.36 -9.30 6.11
N VAL A 99 1.58 -9.60 6.55
CA VAL A 99 2.77 -9.67 5.72
C VAL A 99 3.01 -11.13 5.39
N VAL A 100 3.24 -11.40 4.10
CA VAL A 100 3.55 -12.73 3.57
C VAL A 100 4.95 -12.67 2.96
N CYS A 101 5.84 -13.53 3.45
CA CYS A 101 7.24 -13.62 3.08
C CYS A 101 7.59 -14.92 2.31
N SER A 102 6.65 -15.86 2.18
CA SER A 102 6.80 -17.08 1.35
C SER A 102 6.19 -16.87 -0.03
N PRO A 103 6.88 -17.29 -1.12
CA PRO A 103 6.33 -17.24 -2.47
C PRO A 103 5.12 -18.16 -2.66
N GLU A 104 5.09 -19.32 -2.00
CA GLU A 104 3.97 -20.27 -2.05
C GLU A 104 2.71 -19.65 -1.43
N LEU A 105 2.83 -19.06 -0.24
CA LEU A 105 1.72 -18.38 0.43
C LEU A 105 1.27 -17.13 -0.35
N ALA A 106 2.21 -16.41 -0.96
CA ALA A 106 1.87 -15.26 -1.80
C ALA A 106 1.04 -15.71 -3.01
N ALA A 107 1.45 -16.79 -3.69
CA ALA A 107 0.74 -17.35 -4.84
C ALA A 107 -0.70 -17.77 -4.49
N GLN A 108 -0.92 -18.31 -3.28
CA GLN A 108 -2.25 -18.66 -2.81
C GLN A 108 -3.22 -17.47 -2.83
N VAL A 109 -2.76 -16.30 -2.37
CA VAL A 109 -3.58 -15.07 -2.27
C VAL A 109 -3.66 -14.34 -3.61
N THR A 110 -2.59 -14.32 -4.41
CA THR A 110 -2.55 -13.53 -5.66
C THR A 110 -3.08 -14.28 -6.88
N THR A 111 -2.80 -15.58 -6.97
CA THR A 111 -2.93 -16.35 -8.21
C THR A 111 -3.95 -17.47 -8.08
N GLU A 112 -3.84 -18.31 -7.05
CA GLU A 112 -4.72 -19.48 -6.88
C GLU A 112 -6.14 -19.05 -6.50
N GLN A 113 -6.27 -18.26 -5.44
CA GLN A 113 -7.56 -17.72 -5.02
C GLN A 113 -7.86 -16.37 -5.69
N SER A 114 -6.80 -15.63 -6.07
CA SER A 114 -6.89 -14.27 -6.61
C SER A 114 -7.80 -13.38 -5.74
N CYS A 115 -7.43 -13.25 -4.47
CA CYS A 115 -8.19 -12.49 -3.48
C CYS A 115 -8.40 -11.04 -3.95
N PRO A 116 -9.54 -10.42 -3.59
CA PRO A 116 -9.82 -9.05 -3.99
C PRO A 116 -8.78 -8.08 -3.41
N LYS A 117 -8.35 -7.14 -4.25
CA LYS A 117 -7.50 -6.03 -3.84
C LYS A 117 -8.18 -5.18 -2.77
N SER A 118 -7.37 -4.62 -1.87
CA SER A 118 -7.87 -3.71 -0.82
C SER A 118 -8.55 -2.48 -1.41
N PRO A 119 -9.71 -2.03 -0.89
CA PRO A 119 -10.36 -0.78 -1.29
C PRO A 119 -9.47 0.46 -1.14
N GLU A 120 -8.47 0.40 -0.24
CA GLU A 120 -7.49 1.50 -0.07
C GLU A 120 -6.66 1.74 -1.33
N ILE A 121 -6.46 0.72 -2.18
CA ILE A 121 -5.75 0.88 -3.45
C ILE A 121 -6.54 1.80 -4.38
N GLU A 122 -7.86 1.62 -4.49
CA GLU A 122 -8.70 2.52 -5.29
C GLU A 122 -8.71 3.93 -4.71
N LYS A 123 -8.88 4.04 -3.39
CA LYS A 123 -8.88 5.35 -2.70
C LYS A 123 -7.59 6.12 -2.92
N PHE A 124 -6.45 5.42 -2.89
CA PHE A 124 -5.13 6.03 -3.08
C PHE A 124 -4.86 6.39 -4.55
N LEU A 125 -5.23 5.53 -5.50
CA LEU A 125 -4.89 5.71 -6.92
C LEU A 125 -5.90 6.52 -7.72
N SER A 126 -7.16 6.58 -7.28
CA SER A 126 -8.23 7.26 -8.02
C SER A 126 -8.00 8.75 -8.31
N PRO A 127 -7.30 9.54 -7.46
CA PRO A 127 -6.93 10.91 -7.80
C PRO A 127 -5.99 11.01 -9.01
N PHE A 128 -5.17 9.98 -9.27
CA PHE A 128 -4.16 9.97 -10.33
C PHE A 128 -4.63 9.27 -11.59
N LEU A 129 -5.33 8.14 -11.43
CA LEU A 129 -5.69 7.24 -12.54
C LEU A 129 -7.18 7.28 -12.87
N GLY A 130 -7.96 8.06 -12.14
CA GLY A 130 -9.41 8.02 -12.20
C GLY A 130 -10.02 6.83 -11.44
N LYS A 131 -11.34 6.88 -11.28
CA LYS A 131 -12.12 5.80 -10.66
C LYS A 131 -12.11 4.55 -11.55
N SER A 132 -12.22 3.36 -10.95
CA SER A 132 -12.28 2.10 -11.71
C SER A 132 -11.10 1.90 -12.68
N ASN A 133 -9.90 2.29 -12.28
CA ASN A 133 -8.69 2.02 -13.05
C ASN A 133 -8.30 0.53 -13.00
N ILE A 134 -7.53 0.08 -14.00
CA ILE A 134 -7.14 -1.33 -14.13
C ILE A 134 -6.40 -1.89 -12.91
N ILE A 135 -5.67 -1.05 -12.17
CA ILE A 135 -4.87 -1.46 -11.02
C ILE A 135 -5.77 -1.76 -9.81
N SER A 136 -6.87 -1.02 -9.64
CA SER A 136 -7.77 -1.15 -8.49
C SER A 136 -8.94 -2.11 -8.71
N LEU A 137 -9.32 -2.39 -9.96
CA LEU A 137 -10.43 -3.28 -10.27
C LEU A 137 -10.16 -4.75 -9.90
N ASN A 138 -11.25 -5.49 -9.65
CA ASN A 138 -11.25 -6.92 -9.35
C ASN A 138 -12.23 -7.68 -10.28
N GLY A 139 -12.06 -9.01 -10.36
CA GLY A 139 -13.02 -9.91 -10.98
C GLY A 139 -13.35 -9.57 -12.44
N LYS A 140 -14.64 -9.60 -12.79
CA LYS A 140 -15.13 -9.42 -14.17
C LYS A 140 -14.73 -8.06 -14.77
N LYS A 141 -14.89 -6.97 -14.02
CA LYS A 141 -14.54 -5.61 -14.48
C LYS A 141 -13.06 -5.49 -14.80
N TRP A 142 -12.21 -6.08 -13.95
CA TRP A 142 -10.77 -6.15 -14.24
C TRP A 142 -10.49 -6.95 -15.51
N LYS A 143 -11.12 -8.12 -15.69
CA LYS A 143 -10.94 -8.95 -16.90
C LYS A 143 -11.33 -8.21 -18.18
N GLU A 144 -12.46 -7.49 -18.16
CA GLU A 144 -12.93 -6.68 -19.29
C GLU A 144 -11.92 -5.59 -19.64
N LEU A 145 -11.48 -4.81 -18.65
CA LEU A 145 -10.51 -3.73 -18.89
C LEU A 145 -9.14 -4.29 -19.30
N HIS A 146 -8.69 -5.36 -18.67
CA HIS A 146 -7.44 -6.03 -19.03
C HIS A 146 -7.47 -6.57 -20.47
N ALA A 147 -8.61 -7.09 -20.96
CA ALA A 147 -8.74 -7.54 -22.33
C ALA A 147 -8.55 -6.41 -23.36
N VAL A 148 -8.92 -5.18 -22.99
CA VAL A 148 -8.67 -3.98 -23.83
C VAL A 148 -7.18 -3.60 -23.84
N PHE A 149 -6.48 -3.73 -22.71
CA PHE A 149 -5.06 -3.37 -22.58
C PHE A 149 -4.09 -4.45 -23.09
N ALA A 150 -4.43 -5.73 -22.95
CA ALA A 150 -3.53 -6.85 -23.25
C ALA A 150 -2.93 -6.85 -24.67
N PRO A 151 -3.65 -6.44 -25.74
CA PRO A 151 -3.07 -6.36 -27.09
C PRO A 151 -1.87 -5.41 -27.20
N ALA A 152 -1.81 -4.35 -26.38
CA ALA A 152 -0.68 -3.41 -26.36
C ALA A 152 0.63 -4.07 -25.85
N PHE A 153 0.52 -5.24 -25.22
CA PHE A 153 1.65 -6.03 -24.74
C PHE A 153 1.85 -7.32 -25.55
N ALA A 154 1.14 -7.48 -26.68
CA ALA A 154 1.29 -8.65 -27.53
C ALA A 154 2.68 -8.64 -28.22
N PRO A 155 3.38 -9.79 -28.32
CA PRO A 155 4.70 -9.85 -28.93
C PRO A 155 4.79 -9.28 -30.36
N ALA A 156 3.72 -9.42 -31.15
CA ALA A 156 3.66 -8.86 -32.50
C ALA A 156 3.68 -7.33 -32.50
N TYR A 157 2.95 -6.69 -31.58
CA TYR A 157 2.95 -5.24 -31.42
C TYR A 157 4.25 -4.74 -30.80
N LEU A 158 4.79 -5.43 -29.79
CA LEU A 158 6.09 -5.08 -29.20
C LEU A 158 7.21 -5.08 -30.26
N ARG A 159 7.18 -6.01 -31.23
CA ARG A 159 8.13 -6.03 -32.34
C ARG A 159 8.09 -4.74 -33.17
N THR A 160 6.91 -4.15 -33.41
CA THR A 160 6.81 -2.90 -34.17
C THR A 160 7.37 -1.70 -33.41
N LEU A 161 7.56 -1.80 -32.09
CA LEU A 161 8.15 -0.76 -31.27
C LEU A 161 9.68 -0.90 -31.13
N THR A 162 10.26 -2.02 -31.58
CA THR A 162 11.67 -2.36 -31.36
C THR A 162 12.62 -1.26 -31.85
N ASP A 163 12.39 -0.76 -33.07
CA ASP A 163 13.29 0.24 -33.67
C ASP A 163 13.33 1.53 -32.83
N GLY A 164 12.16 2.03 -32.43
CA GLY A 164 12.08 3.20 -31.54
C GLY A 164 12.67 2.95 -30.14
N MET A 165 12.51 1.74 -29.59
CA MET A 165 13.18 1.38 -28.33
C MET A 165 14.70 1.37 -28.47
N VAL A 166 15.22 0.87 -29.60
CA VAL A 166 16.66 0.85 -29.88
C VAL A 166 17.19 2.29 -29.98
N ASP A 167 16.48 3.18 -30.68
CA ASP A 167 16.87 4.59 -30.81
C ASP A 167 16.98 5.28 -29.44
N GLU A 168 15.98 5.13 -28.57
CA GLU A 168 15.99 5.71 -27.22
C GLU A 168 17.10 5.12 -26.33
N VAL A 169 17.33 3.80 -26.42
CA VAL A 169 18.40 3.12 -25.68
C VAL A 169 19.78 3.58 -26.15
N GLN A 170 19.97 3.81 -27.45
CA GLN A 170 21.23 4.36 -27.98
C GLN A 170 21.49 5.76 -27.44
N LEU A 171 20.48 6.64 -27.45
CA LEU A 171 20.59 7.99 -26.88
C LEU A 171 20.97 7.94 -25.39
N TYR A 172 20.32 7.06 -24.62
CA TYR A 172 20.61 6.89 -23.20
C TYR A 172 22.03 6.37 -22.96
N ARG A 173 22.47 5.37 -23.73
CA ARG A 173 23.85 4.83 -23.69
C ARG A 173 24.88 5.91 -23.99
N ASP A 174 24.65 6.75 -24.99
CA ASP A 174 25.61 7.78 -25.39
C ASP A 174 25.78 8.85 -24.31
N LYS A 175 24.68 9.27 -23.69
CA LYS A 175 24.71 10.16 -22.52
C LYS A 175 25.47 9.53 -21.35
N LEU A 176 25.23 8.25 -21.06
CA LEU A 176 25.97 7.52 -20.03
C LEU A 176 27.47 7.46 -20.33
N SER A 177 27.83 7.23 -21.59
CA SER A 177 29.23 7.13 -22.03
C SER A 177 29.96 8.47 -21.88
N GLN A 178 29.29 9.59 -22.23
CA GLN A 178 29.84 10.92 -22.02
C GLN A 178 30.07 11.23 -20.53
N LEU A 179 29.09 10.89 -19.68
CA LEU A 179 29.20 11.09 -18.24
C LEU A 179 30.29 10.22 -17.62
N ALA A 180 30.41 8.96 -18.04
CA ALA A 180 31.47 8.06 -17.57
C ALA A 180 32.86 8.58 -17.94
N ASN A 181 33.04 9.09 -19.16
CA ASN A 181 34.30 9.67 -19.62
C ASN A 181 34.65 11.00 -18.94
N SER A 182 33.66 11.70 -18.39
CA SER A 182 33.90 12.95 -17.66
C SER A 182 34.58 12.74 -16.30
N HIS A 183 34.61 11.49 -15.79
CA HIS A 183 35.04 11.12 -14.44
C HIS A 183 34.34 11.89 -13.30
N ALA A 184 33.25 12.61 -13.61
CA ALA A 184 32.45 13.33 -12.62
C ALA A 184 31.39 12.40 -12.03
N GLU A 185 31.06 12.62 -10.75
CA GLU A 185 29.91 11.99 -10.13
C GLU A 185 28.62 12.52 -10.76
N PHE A 186 27.69 11.61 -11.08
CA PHE A 186 26.40 11.97 -11.64
C PHE A 186 25.28 11.12 -11.00
N SER A 187 24.06 11.67 -10.98
CA SER A 187 22.89 11.00 -10.44
C SER A 187 22.18 10.21 -11.54
N MET A 188 22.10 8.88 -11.38
CA MET A 188 21.33 8.01 -12.28
C MET A 188 19.85 8.41 -12.36
N ALA A 189 19.25 8.80 -11.22
CA ALA A 189 17.84 9.18 -11.17
C ALA A 189 17.53 10.41 -12.04
N LYS A 190 18.43 11.40 -12.05
CA LYS A 190 18.27 12.61 -12.89
C LYS A 190 18.47 12.34 -14.38
N LEU A 191 19.21 11.28 -14.72
CA LEU A 191 19.43 10.91 -16.12
C LEU A 191 18.19 10.25 -16.74
N THR A 192 17.41 9.54 -15.92
CA THR A 192 16.20 8.82 -16.33
C THR A 192 14.91 9.63 -16.18
N SER A 193 14.95 10.76 -15.48
CA SER A 193 13.81 11.68 -15.40
C SER A 193 13.74 12.50 -16.69
N ILE A 194 12.80 12.14 -17.56
CA ILE A 194 12.38 12.94 -18.72
C ILE A 194 11.67 14.19 -18.23
#